data_AF-A0A2R6M4F5-F1
#
_entry.id   AF-A0A2R6M4F5-F1
#
_cell.length_a   1.000
_cell.length_b   1.000
_cell.length_c   1.000
_cell.angle_alpha   90.00
_cell.angle_beta   90.00
_cell.angle_gamma   90.00
#
_symmetry.space_group_name_H-M   'P 1'
#
loop_
_entity.id
_entity.type
_entity.pdbx_description
1 polymer ?
#
loop_
_entity_poly.entity_id
_entity_poly.type
_entity_poly.pdbx_seq_one_letter_code
_entity_poly.pdbx_strand_id
1 'polypeptide(L)'
;MSTIANIVLPAEEFALHDTLVAVPDVEFDVERVVAHNDERVMPFVWVSSDYMDEVERAFENDASIENLELLSDLGGERLYQMD
;
A
#
# COMPACT_ATOMS: atom_id res chain seq x y z
N MET A 1 8.03 17.27 16.81
CA MET A 1 7.05 16.61 17.69
C MET A 1 6.47 15.47 16.86
N SER A 2 6.65 14.21 17.27
CA SER A 2 6.12 13.06 16.54
C SER A 2 4.83 12.62 17.21
N THR A 3 3.77 12.41 16.43
CA THR A 3 2.49 11.87 16.91
C THR A 3 2.32 10.50 16.28
N ILE A 4 2.21 9.48 17.12
CA ILE A 4 1.90 8.10 16.69
C ILE A 4 0.43 7.88 16.98
N ALA A 5 -0.35 7.57 15.95
CA ALA A 5 -1.75 7.18 16.06
C ALA A 5 -1.88 5.72 15.65
N ASN A 6 -2.66 4.94 16.41
CA ASN A 6 -3.03 3.58 16.04
C ASN A 6 -4.49 3.60 15.60
N ILE A 7 -4.76 3.20 14.35
CA ILE A 7 -6.09 3.23 13.76
C ILE A 7 -6.46 1.78 13.40
N VAL A 8 -7.67 1.39 13.77
CA VAL A 8 -8.25 0.11 13.36
C VAL A 8 -9.36 0.44 12.38
N LEU A 9 -9.25 -0.08 11.17
CA LEU A 9 -10.26 0.03 10.12
C LEU A 9 -10.75 -1.39 9.76
N PRO A 10 -12.02 -1.54 9.38
CA PRO A 10 -12.50 -2.77 8.76
C PRO A 10 -11.66 -3.11 7.51
N ALA A 11 -11.37 -4.38 7.29
CA ALA A 11 -10.56 -4.81 6.15
C ALA A 11 -11.15 -4.32 4.80
N GLU A 12 -12.48 -4.34 4.69
CA GLU A 12 -13.25 -3.91 3.50
C GLU A 12 -13.07 -2.41 3.17
N GLU A 13 -12.65 -1.61 4.14
CA GLU A 13 -12.43 -0.17 3.99
C GLU A 13 -10.95 0.17 3.70
N PHE A 14 -10.08 -0.84 3.65
CA PHE A 14 -8.67 -0.66 3.29
C PHE A 14 -8.49 -0.62 1.77
N ALA A 15 -7.77 0.38 1.26
CA ALA A 15 -7.54 0.57 -0.18
C ALA A 15 -6.76 -0.55 -0.89
N LEU A 16 -6.27 -1.57 -0.16
CA LEU A 16 -5.63 -2.77 -0.72
C LEU A 16 -6.35 -4.05 -0.26
N HIS A 17 -7.62 -3.94 0.13
CA HIS A 17 -8.41 -5.08 0.58
C HIS A 17 -8.39 -6.22 -0.44
N ASP A 18 -8.68 -5.92 -1.70
CA ASP A 18 -8.78 -6.94 -2.74
C ASP A 18 -7.41 -7.57 -3.02
N THR A 19 -6.34 -6.79 -2.92
CA THR A 19 -4.96 -7.28 -3.01
C THR A 19 -4.61 -8.23 -1.84
N LEU A 20 -4.95 -7.87 -0.60
CA LEU A 20 -4.75 -8.73 0.57
C LEU A 20 -5.53 -10.05 0.48
N VAL A 21 -6.75 -10.00 -0.07
CA VAL A 21 -7.56 -11.21 -0.30
C VAL A 21 -6.96 -12.08 -1.40
N ALA A 22 -6.40 -11.46 -2.45
CA ALA A 22 -5.80 -12.17 -3.57
C ALA A 22 -4.44 -12.81 -3.21
N VAL A 23 -3.64 -12.16 -2.36
CA VAL A 23 -2.30 -12.62 -1.95
C VAL A 23 -2.21 -12.63 -0.41
N PRO A 24 -2.66 -13.70 0.26
CA PRO A 24 -2.78 -13.72 1.72
C PRO A 24 -1.44 -13.61 2.48
N ASP A 25 -0.33 -13.95 1.83
CA ASP A 25 1.00 -13.97 2.42
C ASP A 25 1.75 -12.62 2.24
N VAL A 26 1.10 -11.59 1.67
CA VAL A 26 1.71 -10.27 1.48
C VAL A 26 1.72 -9.47 2.78
N GLU A 27 2.86 -8.85 3.11
CA GLU A 27 2.98 -7.90 4.21
C GLU A 27 3.11 -6.47 3.67
N PHE A 28 2.36 -5.55 4.28
CA PHE A 28 2.34 -4.12 3.91
C PHE A 28 2.75 -3.28 5.11
N ASP A 29 3.81 -2.48 4.95
CA ASP A 29 4.25 -1.51 5.94
C ASP A 29 4.00 -0.08 5.43
N VAL A 30 3.11 0.64 6.09
CA VAL A 30 2.75 2.02 5.72
C VAL A 30 3.75 2.98 6.38
N GLU A 31 4.68 3.54 5.61
CA GLU A 31 5.79 4.33 6.16
C GLU A 31 5.39 5.77 6.48
N ARG A 32 4.53 6.38 5.64
CA ARG A 32 4.08 7.76 5.85
C ARG A 32 2.73 8.03 5.19
N VAL A 33 1.79 8.50 6.00
CA VAL A 33 0.55 9.14 5.52
C VAL A 33 0.82 10.63 5.43
N VAL A 34 0.93 11.16 4.21
CA VAL A 34 1.04 12.60 3.99
C VAL A 34 -0.31 13.09 3.52
N ALA A 35 -1.00 13.88 4.36
CA ALA A 35 -2.12 14.66 3.89
C ALA A 35 -1.59 15.72 2.91
N HIS A 36 -1.81 15.53 1.61
CA HIS A 36 -1.44 16.51 0.59
C HIS A 36 -2.72 17.23 0.14
N ASN A 37 -2.93 18.41 0.71
CA ASN A 37 -4.18 19.18 0.64
C ASN A 37 -5.40 18.43 1.20
N ASP A 38 -6.42 19.19 1.61
CA ASP A 38 -7.46 18.82 2.59
C ASP A 38 -8.34 17.59 2.27
N GLU A 39 -8.08 16.84 1.18
CA GLU A 39 -8.99 15.80 0.69
C GLU A 39 -8.33 14.45 0.32
N ARG A 40 -6.99 14.33 0.26
CA ARG A 40 -6.34 13.03 -0.02
C ARG A 40 -5.10 12.75 0.82
N VAL A 41 -5.08 11.56 1.39
CA VAL A 41 -3.91 10.94 2.01
C VAL A 41 -3.15 10.24 0.89
N MET A 42 -1.89 10.61 0.64
CA MET A 42 -1.01 9.84 -0.24
C MET A 42 -0.24 8.83 0.61
N PRO A 43 -0.57 7.52 0.56
CA PRO A 43 0.15 6.49 1.27
C PRO A 43 1.47 6.16 0.55
N PHE A 44 2.55 6.14 1.31
CA PHE A 44 3.81 5.49 0.92
C PHE A 44 3.84 4.11 1.57
N VAL A 45 3.85 3.05 0.75
CA VAL A 45 3.72 1.67 1.21
C VAL A 45 4.95 0.87 0.80
N TRP A 46 5.65 0.33 1.78
CA TRP A 46 6.61 -0.74 1.56
C TRP A 46 5.87 -2.06 1.45
N VAL A 47 6.24 -2.81 0.42
CA VAL A 47 5.66 -4.10 0.09
C VAL A 47 6.79 -5.11 0.07
N SER A 48 6.64 -6.17 0.85
CA SER A 48 7.59 -7.29 0.88
C SER A 48 6.81 -8.59 0.63
N SER A 49 7.32 -9.40 -0.31
CA SER A 49 6.71 -10.69 -0.66
C SER A 49 7.70 -11.55 -1.43
N ASP A 50 7.62 -12.87 -1.21
CA ASP A 50 8.32 -13.86 -2.03
C ASP A 50 7.70 -14.00 -3.44
N TYR A 51 6.51 -13.42 -3.65
CA TYR A 51 5.70 -13.51 -4.88
C TYR A 51 5.37 -12.13 -5.45
N MET A 52 6.37 -11.25 -5.60
CA MET A 52 6.16 -9.88 -6.07
C MET A 52 5.42 -9.78 -7.42
N ASP A 53 5.62 -10.74 -8.33
CA ASP A 53 4.90 -10.77 -9.61
C ASP A 53 3.38 -10.95 -9.44
N GLU A 54 2.94 -11.66 -8.39
CA GLU A 54 1.51 -11.83 -8.08
C GLU A 54 0.94 -10.57 -7.44
N VAL A 55 1.73 -9.90 -6.60
CA VAL A 55 1.36 -8.63 -5.97
C VAL A 55 1.17 -7.52 -7.01
N GLU A 56 2.08 -7.41 -7.98
CA GLU A 56 1.93 -6.41 -9.04
C GLU A 56 0.68 -6.65 -9.89
N ARG A 57 0.35 -7.93 -10.17
CA ARG A 57 -0.90 -8.27 -10.87
C ARG A 57 -2.13 -7.97 -10.03
N ALA A 58 -2.06 -8.13 -8.72
CA ALA A 58 -3.16 -7.76 -7.83
C ALA A 58 -3.38 -6.26 -7.85
N PHE A 59 -2.31 -5.45 -7.79
CA PHE A 59 -2.40 -3.99 -7.90
C PHE A 59 -3.01 -3.53 -9.23
N GLU A 60 -2.64 -4.15 -10.35
CA GLU A 60 -3.24 -3.83 -11.67
C GLU A 60 -4.75 -4.09 -11.73
N ASN A 61 -5.27 -4.99 -10.89
CA ASN A 61 -6.69 -5.36 -10.84
C ASN A 61 -7.46 -4.69 -9.70
N ASP A 62 -6.78 -3.92 -8.84
CA ASP A 62 -7.37 -3.26 -7.68
C ASP A 62 -7.87 -1.87 -8.06
N ALA A 63 -9.20 -1.71 -8.07
CA ALA A 63 -9.85 -0.48 -8.49
C ALA A 63 -9.73 0.66 -7.48
N SER A 64 -9.22 0.39 -6.27
CA SER A 64 -8.94 1.41 -5.26
C SER A 64 -7.56 2.06 -5.38
N ILE A 65 -6.71 1.54 -6.26
CA ILE A 65 -5.36 2.08 -6.49
C ILE A 65 -5.39 3.00 -7.70
N GLU A 66 -5.12 4.29 -7.49
CA GLU A 66 -4.83 5.23 -8.57
C GLU A 66 -3.33 5.60 -8.58
N ASN A 67 -2.79 5.91 -9.76
CA ASN A 67 -1.42 6.44 -9.95
C ASN A 67 -0.29 5.65 -9.25
N LEU A 68 -0.31 4.32 -9.32
CA LEU A 68 0.76 3.49 -8.78
C LEU A 68 2.14 3.82 -9.39
N GLU A 69 3.08 4.25 -8.55
CA GLU A 69 4.47 4.52 -8.92
C GLU A 69 5.44 3.74 -8.03
N LEU A 70 6.39 3.02 -8.63
CA LEU A 70 7.49 2.38 -7.92
C LEU A 70 8.61 3.40 -7.67
N LEU A 71 8.85 3.73 -6.41
CA LEU A 71 9.86 4.71 -6.01
C LEU A 71 11.21 4.07 -5.67
N SER A 72 11.19 2.83 -5.18
CA SER A 72 12.42 2.12 -4.79
C SER A 72 12.26 0.61 -4.87
N ASP A 73 13.34 -0.08 -5.27
CA ASP A 73 13.45 -1.54 -5.26
C ASP A 73 14.74 -1.93 -4.54
N LEU A 74 14.60 -2.64 -3.41
CA LEU A 74 15.70 -3.14 -2.57
C LEU A 74 15.88 -4.66 -2.69
N GLY A 75 15.30 -5.30 -3.69
CA GLY A 75 15.46 -6.71 -4.02
C GLY A 75 14.58 -7.68 -3.23
N GLY A 76 14.16 -7.31 -2.01
CA GLY A 76 13.16 -8.04 -1.22
C GLY A 76 11.98 -7.16 -0.76
N GLU A 77 12.11 -5.85 -0.94
CA GLU A 77 11.12 -4.86 -0.53
C GLU A 77 11.04 -3.78 -1.61
N ARG A 78 9.82 -3.37 -1.96
CA ARG A 78 9.56 -2.32 -2.93
C ARG A 78 8.73 -1.22 -2.29
N LEU A 79 9.10 0.03 -2.55
CA LEU A 79 8.36 1.19 -2.09
C LEU A 79 7.48 1.71 -3.21
N TYR A 80 6.18 1.76 -2.95
CA TYR A 80 5.20 2.32 -3.86
C TYR A 80 4.58 3.61 -3.32
N GLN A 81 4.24 4.49 -4.25
CA GLN A 81 3.36 5.63 -4.03
C GLN A 81 2.07 5.40 -4.82
N MET A 82 0.94 5.69 -4.19
CA MET A 82 -0.41 5.56 -4.75
C MET A 82 -1.23 6.78 -4.36
N ASP A 83 -2.24 7.11 -5.18
CA ASP A 83 -3.21 8.19 -4.96
C ASP A 83 -4.63 7.66 -4.69
#